data_AF-A0A3N5SSH4-F1
#
_entry.id   AF-A0A3N5SSH4-F1
#
_cell.length_a   1.000
_cell.length_b   1.000
_cell.length_c   1.000
_cell.angle_alpha   90.00
_cell.angle_beta   90.00
_cell.angle_gamma   90.00
#
_symmetry.space_group_name_H-M   'P 1'
#
loop_
_entity.id
_entity.type
_entity.pdbx_description
1 polymer ?
#
loop_
_entity_poly.entity_id
_entity_poly.type
_entity_poly.pdbx_seq_one_letter_code
_entity_poly.pdbx_strand_id
1 'polypeptide(L)'
;TVIPDDVFQLVSSDPRVVLTPISSTISDTTLNLICYSNLTITPSPLDHDFGEVPVGSKSASLEIALSNSDSATGSLVIKEINFTGPDKGDFTGNVGACGSHTILDPGDSCKASVAFFPKSAGAKSTTIEIITNDPDNPRWTGTLKGTGVPPQDIPVAPRNVPFRDIPVGKASDQTARVEKATPGSGIMG
;
A
#
# COMPACT_ATOMS: atom_id res chain seq x y z
N THR A 1 -4.80 28.13 -49.03
CA THR A 1 -3.35 28.39 -49.03
C THR A 1 -2.66 27.09 -49.34
N VAL A 2 -1.96 27.03 -50.47
CA VAL A 2 -1.25 25.82 -50.93
C VAL A 2 -0.09 25.57 -49.98
N ILE A 3 -0.06 24.41 -49.35
CA ILE A 3 1.11 23.96 -48.58
C ILE A 3 2.15 23.53 -49.63
N PRO A 4 3.38 24.05 -49.63
CA PRO A 4 4.42 23.64 -50.58
C PRO A 4 4.71 22.13 -50.47
N ASP A 5 4.99 21.48 -51.60
CA ASP A 5 5.22 20.02 -51.72
C ASP A 5 6.40 19.48 -50.87
N ASP A 6 7.22 20.37 -50.28
CA ASP A 6 8.38 20.01 -49.45
C ASP A 6 8.10 20.02 -47.93
N VAL A 7 6.85 20.22 -47.49
CA VAL A 7 6.48 20.17 -46.07
C VAL A 7 5.86 18.81 -45.73
N PHE A 8 6.69 17.87 -45.29
CA PHE A 8 6.21 16.62 -44.69
C PHE A 8 5.62 16.92 -43.30
N GLN A 9 4.30 16.89 -43.16
CA GLN A 9 3.65 16.83 -41.85
C GLN A 9 3.53 15.38 -41.41
N LEU A 10 4.22 15.03 -40.32
CA LEU A 10 3.98 13.77 -39.65
C LEU A 10 2.65 13.88 -38.90
N VAL A 11 1.71 13.01 -39.24
CA VAL A 11 0.43 12.86 -38.55
C VAL A 11 0.39 11.49 -37.90
N SER A 12 0.01 11.42 -36.63
CA SER A 12 -0.28 10.15 -35.96
C SER A 12 -1.78 9.99 -35.85
N SER A 13 -2.29 8.81 -36.19
CA SER A 13 -3.67 8.42 -35.89
C SER A 13 -3.84 7.93 -34.45
N ASP A 14 -2.73 7.69 -33.74
CA ASP A 14 -2.74 7.34 -32.32
C ASP A 14 -2.73 8.63 -31.47
N PRO A 15 -3.79 8.89 -30.66
CA PRO A 15 -3.89 10.08 -29.82
C PRO A 15 -2.83 10.13 -28.71
N ARG A 16 -2.13 9.02 -28.45
CA ARG A 16 -1.02 8.96 -27.50
C ARG A 16 0.26 9.58 -28.07
N VAL A 17 0.37 9.79 -29.37
CA VAL A 17 1.61 10.30 -29.96
C VAL A 17 1.60 11.83 -30.04
N VAL A 18 2.34 12.49 -29.14
CA VAL A 18 2.54 13.95 -29.18
C VAL A 18 3.76 14.27 -30.05
N LEU A 19 3.50 14.80 -31.24
CA LEU A 19 4.54 15.28 -32.16
C LEU A 19 4.83 16.75 -31.86
N THR A 20 6.01 17.07 -31.34
CA THR A 20 6.47 18.46 -31.23
C THR A 20 7.23 18.84 -32.51
N PRO A 21 6.93 19.98 -33.16
CA PRO A 21 7.64 20.37 -34.37
C PRO A 21 9.07 20.78 -34.03
N ILE A 22 10.05 20.05 -34.56
CA ILE A 22 11.46 20.50 -34.57
C ILE A 22 11.68 21.46 -35.74
N SER A 23 12.42 22.54 -35.49
CA SER A 23 12.70 23.59 -36.48
C SER A 23 13.39 23.01 -37.72
N SER A 24 13.02 23.55 -38.87
CA SER A 24 13.14 23.02 -40.23
C SER A 24 14.54 22.99 -40.86
N THR A 25 15.59 22.61 -40.12
CA THR A 25 16.92 22.40 -40.70
C THR A 25 17.66 21.24 -40.05
N ILE A 26 17.28 19.99 -40.31
CA ILE A 26 18.09 18.86 -39.86
C ILE A 26 18.11 17.74 -40.92
N SER A 27 19.32 17.33 -41.29
CA SER A 27 19.70 16.09 -41.99
C SER A 27 19.46 14.83 -41.14
N ASP A 28 18.67 14.93 -40.07
CA ASP A 28 18.45 13.89 -39.10
C ASP A 28 16.94 13.61 -39.05
N THR A 29 16.54 12.60 -39.80
CA THR A 29 15.14 12.18 -39.99
C THR A 29 14.63 11.30 -38.84
N THR A 30 15.34 11.24 -37.71
CA THR A 30 14.89 10.43 -36.56
C THR A 30 13.82 11.18 -35.77
N LEU A 31 12.56 10.75 -35.94
CA LEU A 31 11.49 11.08 -35.01
C LEU A 31 11.74 10.32 -33.70
N ASN A 32 12.15 11.02 -32.64
CA ASN A 32 12.24 10.42 -31.31
C ASN A 32 10.83 10.29 -30.73
N LEU A 33 10.20 9.15 -31.00
CA LEU A 33 8.94 8.78 -30.37
C LEU A 33 9.24 8.23 -28.97
N ILE A 34 9.14 9.08 -27.95
CA ILE A 34 9.32 8.67 -26.56
C ILE A 34 7.93 8.32 -26.00
N CYS A 35 7.72 7.03 -25.78
CA CYS A 35 6.58 6.55 -25.01
C CYS A 35 6.77 6.97 -23.54
N TYR A 36 5.85 7.78 -23.02
CA TYR A 36 5.93 8.41 -21.71
C TYR A 36 4.92 7.76 -20.77
N SER A 37 5.40 6.92 -19.85
CA SER A 37 4.57 6.43 -18.74
C SER A 37 4.46 7.49 -17.65
N ASN A 38 3.35 7.55 -16.94
CA ASN A 38 3.14 8.50 -15.85
C ASN A 38 2.46 7.80 -14.67
N LEU A 39 3.23 7.49 -13.65
CA LEU A 39 2.79 6.83 -12.43
C LEU A 39 2.02 7.81 -11.56
N THR A 40 0.78 7.44 -11.23
CA THR A 40 0.01 8.05 -10.14
C THR A 40 -0.20 7.03 -9.04
N ILE A 41 -0.05 7.46 -7.79
CA ILE A 41 -0.22 6.62 -6.58
C ILE A 41 -1.32 7.22 -5.74
N THR A 42 -2.23 6.38 -5.24
CA THR A 42 -3.27 6.80 -4.29
C THR A 42 -3.25 5.87 -3.07
N PRO A 43 -3.18 6.41 -1.84
CA PRO A 43 -3.07 7.84 -1.50
C PRO A 43 -1.70 8.44 -1.85
N SER A 44 -1.65 9.76 -2.04
CA SER A 44 -0.42 10.54 -2.25
C SER A 44 -0.40 11.74 -1.28
N PRO A 45 0.66 11.93 -0.47
CA PRO A 45 1.80 11.02 -0.30
C PRO A 45 1.38 9.68 0.35
N LEU A 46 2.11 8.61 0.06
CA LEU A 46 1.91 7.28 0.68
C LEU A 46 2.51 7.22 2.09
N ASP A 47 2.15 8.18 2.92
CA ASP A 47 2.48 8.20 4.33
C ASP A 47 1.25 7.77 5.14
N HIS A 48 1.40 6.76 5.98
CA HIS A 48 0.28 6.22 6.74
C HIS A 48 0.69 5.76 8.14
N ASP A 49 -0.18 6.05 9.11
CA ASP A 49 -0.07 5.57 10.48
C ASP A 49 -1.19 4.57 10.75
N PHE A 50 -0.84 3.31 11.01
CA PHE A 50 -1.78 2.26 11.40
C PHE A 50 -2.27 2.39 12.86
N GLY A 51 -1.72 3.34 13.62
CA GLY A 51 -2.08 3.60 15.01
C GLY A 51 -1.57 2.52 15.95
N GLU A 52 -2.27 2.35 17.07
CA GLU A 52 -1.96 1.33 18.07
C GLU A 52 -2.59 -0.01 17.70
N VAL A 53 -1.76 -1.05 17.61
CA VAL A 53 -2.18 -2.42 17.31
C VAL A 53 -1.60 -3.37 18.36
N PRO A 54 -2.42 -4.22 18.99
CA PRO A 54 -1.92 -5.20 19.94
C PRO A 54 -0.89 -6.13 19.30
N VAL A 55 0.20 -6.41 20.02
CA VAL A 55 1.24 -7.36 19.57
C VAL A 55 0.62 -8.70 19.20
N GLY A 56 0.98 -9.22 18.03
CA GLY A 56 0.43 -10.46 17.48
C GLY A 56 -0.95 -10.32 16.83
N SER A 57 -1.49 -9.10 16.71
CA SER A 57 -2.72 -8.80 15.96
C SER A 57 -2.41 -8.02 14.68
N LYS A 58 -3.35 -8.03 13.73
CA LYS A 58 -3.22 -7.34 12.43
C LYS A 58 -4.10 -6.10 12.40
N SER A 59 -3.59 -5.00 11.84
CA SER A 59 -4.36 -3.78 11.57
C SER A 59 -5.38 -3.98 10.44
N ALA A 60 -6.22 -2.96 10.22
CA ALA A 60 -6.88 -2.79 8.93
C ALA A 60 -5.83 -2.59 7.82
N SER A 61 -6.14 -3.05 6.61
CA SER A 61 -5.28 -2.87 5.45
C SER A 61 -5.40 -1.45 4.89
N LEU A 62 -4.27 -0.84 4.57
CA LEU A 62 -4.16 0.31 3.68
C LEU A 62 -4.20 -0.18 2.23
N GLU A 63 -5.20 0.24 1.47
CA GLU A 63 -5.27 0.00 0.03
C GLU A 63 -4.46 1.05 -0.73
N ILE A 64 -3.71 0.59 -1.72
CA ILE A 64 -2.80 1.41 -2.55
C ILE A 64 -3.15 1.14 -4.00
N ALA A 65 -3.56 2.18 -4.72
CA ALA A 65 -3.78 2.11 -6.16
C ALA A 65 -2.58 2.69 -6.90
N LEU A 66 -2.08 1.95 -7.88
CA LEU A 66 -1.07 2.38 -8.83
C LEU A 66 -1.75 2.47 -10.19
N SER A 67 -1.62 3.60 -10.87
CA SER A 67 -2.17 3.78 -12.21
C SER A 67 -1.17 4.42 -13.15
N ASN A 68 -1.33 4.12 -14.43
CA ASN A 68 -0.71 4.86 -15.51
C ASN A 68 -1.72 5.90 -16.00
N SER A 69 -1.37 7.19 -15.98
CA SER A 69 -2.28 8.28 -16.35
C SER A 69 -2.96 8.05 -17.70
N ASP A 70 -4.21 8.49 -17.86
CA ASP A 70 -4.91 8.48 -19.16
C ASP A 70 -4.18 9.32 -20.23
N SER A 71 -3.39 10.31 -19.79
CA SER A 71 -2.56 11.15 -20.65
C SER A 71 -1.21 10.53 -21.01
N ALA A 72 -0.88 9.37 -20.43
CA ALA A 72 0.35 8.67 -20.72
C ALA A 72 0.37 8.19 -22.17
N THR A 73 1.57 8.17 -22.74
CA THR A 73 1.80 7.79 -24.13
C THR A 73 2.55 6.46 -24.26
N GLY A 74 2.97 5.90 -23.11
CA GLY A 74 3.65 4.61 -23.00
C GLY A 74 3.13 3.77 -21.85
N SER A 75 3.39 2.47 -21.91
CA SER A 75 3.05 1.54 -20.83
C SER A 75 3.97 1.73 -19.63
N LEU A 76 3.39 1.78 -18.44
CA LEU A 76 4.11 1.78 -17.18
C LEU A 76 4.41 0.33 -16.77
N VAL A 77 5.65 0.05 -16.41
CA VAL A 77 6.12 -1.23 -15.90
C VAL A 77 6.48 -1.05 -14.44
N ILE A 78 5.73 -1.71 -13.56
CA ILE A 78 6.07 -1.83 -12.14
C ILE A 78 7.16 -2.89 -12.03
N LYS A 79 8.38 -2.48 -11.72
CA LYS A 79 9.53 -3.39 -11.63
C LYS A 79 9.53 -4.10 -10.28
N GLU A 80 9.35 -3.33 -9.22
CA GLU A 80 9.51 -3.82 -7.85
C GLU A 80 8.70 -3.00 -6.84
N ILE A 81 8.19 -3.66 -5.81
CA ILE A 81 7.57 -3.05 -4.63
C ILE A 81 8.20 -3.69 -3.40
N ASN A 82 8.88 -2.91 -2.58
CA ASN A 82 9.68 -3.40 -1.47
C ASN A 82 9.45 -2.62 -0.18
N PHE A 83 9.75 -3.28 0.95
CA PHE A 83 9.85 -2.64 2.26
C PHE A 83 11.31 -2.61 2.72
N THR A 84 11.73 -1.47 3.23
CA THR A 84 13.07 -1.23 3.77
C THR A 84 13.01 -0.68 5.19
N GLY A 85 14.14 -0.72 5.89
CA GLY A 85 14.23 -0.33 7.30
C GLY A 85 14.17 -1.51 8.28
N PRO A 86 14.44 -1.25 9.57
CA PRO A 86 14.63 -2.29 10.58
C PRO A 86 13.34 -3.04 10.93
N ASP A 87 12.20 -2.36 10.94
CA ASP A 87 10.90 -2.94 11.33
C ASP A 87 10.08 -3.44 10.13
N LYS A 88 10.67 -3.54 8.93
CA LYS A 88 9.95 -3.98 7.71
C LYS A 88 9.19 -5.31 7.90
N GLY A 89 9.70 -6.18 8.77
CA GLY A 89 9.09 -7.48 9.06
C GLY A 89 7.77 -7.40 9.84
N ASP A 90 7.42 -6.23 10.37
CA ASP A 90 6.13 -5.94 11.02
C ASP A 90 5.08 -5.41 10.03
N PHE A 91 5.43 -5.20 8.76
CA PHE A 91 4.51 -4.74 7.72
C PHE A 91 4.35 -5.83 6.66
N THR A 92 3.10 -6.23 6.43
CA THR A 92 2.75 -7.28 5.47
C THR A 92 2.12 -6.64 4.24
N GLY A 93 2.83 -6.66 3.12
CA GLY A 93 2.30 -6.25 1.82
C GLY A 93 1.64 -7.42 1.08
N ASN A 94 0.55 -7.11 0.37
CA ASN A 94 -0.03 -7.94 -0.68
C ASN A 94 -0.01 -7.13 -1.97
N VAL A 95 0.80 -7.55 -2.93
CA VAL A 95 0.95 -6.82 -4.20
C VAL A 95 -0.25 -6.96 -5.13
N GLY A 96 -1.18 -7.90 -4.88
CA GLY A 96 -2.38 -8.08 -5.68
C GLY A 96 -2.08 -8.20 -7.18
N ALA A 97 -2.72 -7.34 -7.97
CA ALA A 97 -2.47 -7.24 -9.42
C ALA A 97 -1.23 -6.39 -9.76
N CYS A 98 -0.66 -5.66 -8.80
CA CYS A 98 0.56 -4.85 -8.93
C CYS A 98 1.85 -5.66 -8.68
N GLY A 99 1.88 -6.93 -9.09
CA GLY A 99 3.07 -7.77 -8.94
C GLY A 99 4.30 -7.22 -9.69
N SER A 100 5.46 -7.83 -9.42
CA SER A 100 6.68 -7.50 -10.16
C SER A 100 6.50 -7.74 -11.66
N HIS A 101 6.96 -6.80 -12.47
CA HIS A 101 6.83 -6.75 -13.92
C HIS A 101 5.39 -6.61 -14.44
N THR A 102 4.44 -6.16 -13.60
CA THR A 102 3.10 -5.76 -14.09
C THR A 102 3.24 -4.59 -15.07
N ILE A 103 2.56 -4.70 -16.20
CA ILE A 103 2.47 -3.66 -17.24
C ILE A 103 1.08 -3.04 -17.14
N LEU A 104 1.02 -1.71 -17.08
CA LEU A 104 -0.21 -0.90 -17.11
C LEU A 104 -0.17 -0.02 -18.36
N ASP A 105 -1.10 -0.24 -19.29
CA ASP A 105 -1.27 0.67 -20.42
C ASP A 105 -1.88 2.00 -19.95
N PRO A 106 -1.82 3.07 -20.77
CA PRO A 106 -2.43 4.34 -20.39
C PRO A 106 -3.91 4.19 -20.00
N GLY A 107 -4.25 4.64 -18.79
CA GLY A 107 -5.57 4.51 -18.17
C GLY A 107 -5.76 3.27 -17.29
N ASP A 108 -4.84 2.30 -17.36
CA ASP A 108 -4.93 1.10 -16.52
C ASP A 108 -4.49 1.38 -15.08
N SER A 109 -5.05 0.58 -14.17
CA SER A 109 -4.70 0.61 -12.75
C SER A 109 -4.63 -0.78 -12.16
N CYS A 110 -3.85 -0.91 -11.10
CA CYS A 110 -3.80 -2.09 -10.25
C CYS A 110 -3.91 -1.68 -8.78
N LYS A 111 -4.23 -2.65 -7.92
CA LYS A 111 -4.31 -2.45 -6.47
C LYS A 111 -3.38 -3.40 -5.73
N ALA A 112 -2.73 -2.84 -4.72
CA ALA A 112 -1.96 -3.52 -3.68
C ALA A 112 -2.49 -3.09 -2.31
N SER A 113 -2.13 -3.82 -1.26
CA SER A 113 -2.47 -3.43 0.09
C SER A 113 -1.37 -3.75 1.09
N VAL A 114 -1.35 -3.01 2.19
CA VAL A 114 -0.37 -3.17 3.28
C VAL A 114 -1.08 -3.17 4.61
N ALA A 115 -0.66 -4.04 5.52
CA ALA A 115 -1.17 -4.05 6.88
C ALA A 115 -0.03 -4.17 7.88
N PHE A 116 -0.23 -3.61 9.06
CA PHE A 116 0.70 -3.66 10.18
C PHE A 116 0.39 -4.86 11.10
N PHE A 117 1.43 -5.59 11.49
CA PHE A 117 1.40 -6.75 12.37
C PHE A 117 2.60 -6.69 13.33
N PRO A 118 2.50 -5.92 14.44
CA PRO A 118 3.61 -5.75 15.37
C PRO A 118 3.96 -7.06 16.09
N LYS A 119 5.23 -7.43 16.05
CA LYS A 119 5.80 -8.59 16.78
C LYS A 119 6.31 -8.22 18.17
N SER A 120 6.50 -6.94 18.44
CA SER A 120 6.91 -6.41 19.75
C SER A 120 6.22 -5.08 20.02
N ALA A 121 6.15 -4.71 21.30
CA ALA A 121 5.64 -3.39 21.68
C ALA A 121 6.61 -2.28 21.25
N GLY A 122 6.08 -1.05 21.12
CA GLY A 122 6.82 0.15 20.73
C GLY A 122 6.50 0.65 19.32
N ALA A 123 7.03 1.83 19.01
CA ALA A 123 6.89 2.43 17.69
C ALA A 123 7.66 1.63 16.63
N LYS A 124 7.04 1.44 15.47
CA LYS A 124 7.55 0.70 14.31
C LYS A 124 7.44 1.57 13.08
N SER A 125 8.44 1.51 12.21
CA SER A 125 8.40 2.21 10.92
C SER A 125 9.15 1.46 9.82
N THR A 126 8.60 1.57 8.61
CA THR A 126 9.23 1.06 7.38
C THR A 126 9.05 2.07 6.25
N THR A 127 9.96 2.03 5.29
CA THR A 127 9.80 2.74 4.03
C THR A 127 9.37 1.76 2.96
N ILE A 128 8.24 2.03 2.31
CA ILE A 128 7.84 1.35 1.08
C ILE A 128 8.53 2.03 -0.12
N GLU A 129 9.16 1.25 -1.00
CA GLU A 129 9.78 1.70 -2.24
C GLU A 129 9.07 1.03 -3.43
N ILE A 130 8.70 1.82 -4.43
CA ILE A 130 8.10 1.37 -5.68
C ILE A 130 9.02 1.82 -6.82
N ILE A 131 9.51 0.86 -7.60
CA ILE A 131 10.42 1.10 -8.71
C ILE A 131 9.69 0.85 -10.02
N THR A 132 9.75 1.79 -10.96
CA THR A 132 9.06 1.71 -12.25
C THR A 132 9.97 2.10 -13.42
N ASN A 133 9.40 2.19 -14.62
CA ASN A 133 10.00 2.84 -15.79
C ASN A 133 9.46 4.27 -16.02
N ASP A 134 8.74 4.86 -15.06
CA ASP A 134 8.35 6.27 -15.15
C ASP A 134 9.62 7.13 -15.26
N PRO A 135 9.76 7.94 -16.33
CA PRO A 135 10.96 8.74 -16.57
C PRO A 135 11.14 9.89 -15.57
N ASP A 136 10.06 10.45 -15.04
CA ASP A 136 10.11 11.54 -14.05
C ASP A 136 10.31 10.99 -12.64
N ASN A 137 9.63 9.89 -12.32
CA ASN A 137 9.59 9.30 -10.99
C ASN A 137 9.88 7.79 -11.01
N PRO A 138 11.09 7.36 -11.42
CA PRO A 138 11.43 5.95 -11.56
C PRO A 138 11.50 5.21 -10.22
N ARG A 139 11.61 5.96 -9.12
CA ARG A 139 11.59 5.45 -7.74
C ARG A 139 10.69 6.35 -6.91
N TRP A 140 9.70 5.75 -6.27
CA TRP A 140 8.79 6.42 -5.37
C TRP A 140 8.89 5.80 -3.98
N THR A 141 8.88 6.62 -2.93
CA THR A 141 9.05 6.16 -1.54
C THR A 141 8.03 6.78 -0.60
N GLY A 142 7.52 5.99 0.36
CA GLY A 142 6.58 6.46 1.39
C GLY A 142 6.88 5.85 2.75
N THR A 143 6.41 6.48 3.82
CA THR A 143 6.67 6.06 5.19
C THR A 143 5.43 5.46 5.82
N LEU A 144 5.54 4.20 6.24
CA LEU A 144 4.51 3.53 7.01
C LEU A 144 4.96 3.43 8.46
N LYS A 145 4.04 3.69 9.39
CA LYS A 145 4.31 3.62 10.82
C LYS A 145 3.12 3.03 11.59
N GLY A 146 3.40 2.59 12.81
CA GLY A 146 2.40 2.10 13.75
C GLY A 146 3.06 1.84 15.10
N THR A 147 2.26 1.60 16.14
CA THR A 147 2.75 1.28 17.49
C THR A 147 2.21 -0.06 17.94
N GLY A 148 3.12 -0.98 18.25
CA GLY A 148 2.76 -2.22 18.95
C GLY A 148 2.42 -1.91 20.40
N VAL A 149 1.23 -2.30 20.85
CA VAL A 149 0.85 -2.22 22.28
C VAL A 149 0.77 -3.63 22.88
N PRO A 150 1.02 -3.79 24.19
CA PRO A 150 0.83 -5.08 24.85
C PRO A 150 -0.56 -5.66 24.53
N PRO A 151 -0.71 -6.99 24.41
CA PRO A 151 -2.02 -7.61 24.28
C PRO A 151 -2.94 -7.11 25.39
N GLN A 152 -4.17 -6.74 25.05
CA GLN A 152 -5.14 -6.40 26.08
C GLN A 152 -5.49 -7.68 26.84
N ASP A 153 -5.05 -7.78 28.09
CA ASP A 153 -5.52 -8.80 29.00
C ASP A 153 -7.03 -8.64 29.15
N ILE A 154 -7.80 -9.63 28.70
CA ILE A 154 -9.22 -9.72 29.04
C ILE A 154 -9.25 -10.25 30.47
N PRO A 155 -9.65 -9.44 31.48
CA PRO A 155 -9.75 -9.95 32.84
C PRO A 155 -10.86 -11.00 32.88
N VAL A 156 -10.48 -12.28 32.99
CA VAL A 156 -11.43 -13.36 33.26
C VAL A 156 -11.79 -13.29 34.74
N ALA A 157 -12.96 -12.75 35.05
CA ALA A 157 -13.50 -12.71 36.41
C ALA A 157 -14.67 -13.70 36.55
N PRO A 158 -14.73 -14.48 37.66
CA PRO A 158 -13.71 -14.65 38.68
C PRO A 158 -12.68 -15.74 38.29
N ARG A 159 -11.39 -15.48 38.55
CA ARG A 159 -10.28 -16.45 38.39
C ARG A 159 -10.38 -17.64 39.35
N ASN A 160 -11.25 -17.56 40.36
CA ASN A 160 -11.54 -18.61 41.32
C ASN A 160 -13.06 -18.81 41.36
N VAL A 161 -13.54 -19.89 40.75
CA VAL A 161 -14.93 -20.33 40.79
C VAL A 161 -14.96 -21.47 41.81
N PRO A 162 -15.20 -21.19 43.11
CA PRO A 162 -15.15 -22.22 44.13
C PRO A 162 -16.33 -23.16 43.93
N PHE A 163 -16.02 -24.41 43.58
CA PHE A 163 -16.99 -25.49 43.66
C PHE A 163 -17.33 -25.72 45.13
N ARG A 164 -18.62 -25.77 45.44
CA ARG A 164 -19.07 -26.20 46.77
C ARG A 164 -18.86 -27.70 46.91
N ASP A 165 -18.54 -28.16 48.12
CA ASP A 165 -18.57 -29.59 48.43
C ASP A 165 -19.97 -30.15 48.16
N ILE A 166 -20.06 -31.20 47.35
CA ILE A 166 -21.31 -31.89 47.01
C ILE A 166 -21.23 -33.37 47.41
N PRO A 167 -22.36 -33.97 47.83
CA PRO A 167 -22.41 -35.41 48.14
C PRO A 167 -21.99 -36.27 46.95
N VAL A 168 -21.36 -37.42 47.25
CA VAL A 168 -20.94 -38.41 46.25
C VAL A 168 -22.14 -38.78 45.35
N GLY A 169 -21.95 -38.64 44.03
CA GLY A 169 -22.98 -38.95 43.02
C GLY A 169 -23.81 -37.75 42.52
N LYS A 170 -23.48 -36.52 42.91
CA LYS A 170 -24.06 -35.28 42.35
C LYS A 170 -23.00 -34.48 41.57
N ALA A 171 -23.45 -33.66 40.63
CA ALA A 171 -22.61 -32.66 39.94
C ALA A 171 -23.10 -31.25 40.28
N SER A 172 -22.18 -30.28 40.32
CA SER A 172 -22.49 -28.86 40.44
C SER A 172 -22.01 -28.14 39.19
N ASP A 173 -22.92 -27.45 38.51
CA ASP A 173 -22.59 -26.59 37.37
C ASP A 173 -22.31 -25.17 37.88
N GLN A 174 -21.22 -24.57 37.39
CA GLN A 174 -20.86 -23.18 37.71
C GLN A 174 -20.45 -22.49 36.41
N THR A 175 -21.02 -21.31 36.16
CA THR A 175 -20.77 -20.53 34.94
C THR A 175 -19.88 -19.33 35.27
N ALA A 176 -18.76 -19.20 34.56
CA ALA A 176 -17.95 -17.99 34.56
C ALA A 176 -18.49 -17.02 33.49
N ARG A 177 -18.54 -15.72 33.80
CA ARG A 177 -18.97 -14.69 32.84
C ARG A 177 -17.73 -14.03 32.22
N VAL A 178 -17.61 -14.08 30.91
CA VAL A 178 -16.61 -13.27 30.19
C VAL A 178 -17.21 -11.89 29.98
N GLU A 179 -16.73 -10.90 30.73
CA GLU A 179 -17.09 -9.50 30.52
C GLU A 179 -16.04 -8.82 29.63
N LYS A 180 -16.50 -8.11 28.61
CA LYS A 180 -15.61 -7.28 27.77
C LYS A 180 -15.11 -6.12 28.65
N ALA A 181 -13.79 -5.94 28.74
CA ALA A 181 -13.23 -4.83 29.52
C ALA A 181 -13.78 -3.49 29.02
N THR A 182 -14.42 -2.73 29.90
CA THR A 182 -14.83 -1.35 29.62
C THR A 182 -13.57 -0.47 29.67
N PRO A 183 -13.26 0.32 28.64
CA PRO A 183 -12.12 1.24 28.68
C PRO A 183 -12.35 2.31 29.78
N GLY A 184 -11.49 2.30 30.79
CA GLY A 184 -11.40 3.37 31.80
C GLY A 184 -12.14 3.09 33.11
N SER A 185 -11.46 2.44 34.05
CA SER A 185 -11.51 2.84 35.46
C SER A 185 -10.34 2.19 36.19
N GLY A 186 -9.17 2.83 36.10
CA GLY A 186 -8.10 2.58 37.06
C GLY A 186 -8.52 3.18 38.39
N ILE A 187 -8.90 2.35 39.35
CA ILE A 187 -8.91 2.74 40.76
C ILE A 187 -7.52 2.44 41.31
N MET A 188 -6.77 3.49 41.61
CA MET A 188 -5.55 3.39 42.41
C MET A 188 -5.94 2.96 43.83
N GLY A 189 -5.32 1.89 44.31
CA GLY A 189 -5.17 1.56 45.72
C GLY A 189 -3.69 1.60 46.08
#